data_AF-A0A9R1E925-F1
#
_entry.id   AF-A0A9R1E925-F1
#
_cell.length_a   1.000
_cell.length_b   1.000
_cell.length_c   1.000
_cell.angle_alpha   90.00
_cell.angle_beta   90.00
_cell.angle_gamma   90.00
#
_symmetry.space_group_name_H-M   'P 1'
#
loop_
_entity.id
_entity.type
_entity.pdbx_description
1 polymer ?
#
loop_
_entity_poly.entity_id
_entity_poly.type
_entity_poly.pdbx_seq_one_letter_code
_entity_poly.pdbx_strand_id
1 'polypeptide(L)'
;MADKDHYLEDLFCEKKMELSLLQDITNNFSQESEIGRGGCGIVYKGALRDGFLAVKKLNFVANNKSFLDEVNCLRRIKHKNIVRFIGYGFQTNKYITVVGGDLVLAESSERLICFEYLRNGSLESFLKDDQPYKRTWPECYKIIHGICLGLHHLHERCMIHRDIKPGNILLDDDMTPKIADFGLSRLLVDGESGKVTNYHYLKGTLGYMAPEFLHDGKYSVKSDIFGLGRIIEKMVIGCHTTSMEETAVLVWGPRLDHLDASEKSTALEQVKECIKISADCTQHEAASRPATQYILARLTTPGNSHCSAAGGINTSTVPAQMTPARVDTTTGVTSYRMLSARELQIANNRPGHWSWSSHPLPYSSRNEEFAELISVYCLAVTGEVQPKDLSAGRSYTVYLVYKLAIINAGLDAEGSVQTSSLRLYGNRVYPMGKVSLHPEAPRTADHVNHPVSRGDGWLELRLADFANDGEMLTEQGVIVDLREENLSVEKRGIIVKGMEFRSN
;
A
#
# COMPACT_ATOMS: atom_id res chain seq x y z
N MET A 1 -41.20 -19.26 18.62
CA MET A 1 -40.11 -18.28 18.40
C MET A 1 -38.72 -18.91 18.32
N ALA A 2 -38.61 -20.25 18.32
CA ALA A 2 -37.53 -20.94 17.63
C ALA A 2 -37.88 -21.09 16.13
N ASP A 3 -36.91 -21.53 15.35
CA ASP A 3 -37.03 -22.04 13.96
C ASP A 3 -37.11 -21.00 12.82
N LYS A 4 -36.11 -20.11 12.75
CA LYS A 4 -35.73 -19.40 11.51
C LYS A 4 -34.35 -19.78 10.99
N ASP A 5 -33.41 -20.13 11.87
CA ASP A 5 -32.05 -20.46 11.49
C ASP A 5 -31.91 -21.85 10.84
N HIS A 6 -32.76 -22.81 11.24
CA HIS A 6 -32.64 -24.22 10.83
C HIS A 6 -32.96 -24.45 9.35
N TYR A 7 -33.97 -23.77 8.79
CA TYR A 7 -34.31 -23.84 7.37
C TYR A 7 -33.20 -23.30 6.44
N LEU A 8 -32.34 -22.39 6.93
CA LEU A 8 -31.16 -21.94 6.18
C LEU A 8 -30.00 -22.96 6.27
N GLU A 9 -29.90 -23.74 7.35
CA GLU A 9 -28.89 -24.80 7.47
C GLU A 9 -29.14 -25.94 6.47
N ASP A 10 -30.38 -26.39 6.30
CA ASP A 10 -30.73 -27.50 5.40
C ASP A 10 -30.50 -27.19 3.91
N LEU A 11 -30.70 -25.94 3.50
CA LEU A 11 -30.45 -25.52 2.12
C LEU A 11 -28.95 -25.41 1.78
N PHE A 12 -28.11 -25.05 2.76
CA PHE A 12 -26.73 -24.59 2.56
C PHE A 12 -25.64 -25.50 3.15
N CYS A 13 -25.85 -26.82 3.10
CA CYS A 13 -24.71 -27.74 2.99
C CYS A 13 -23.91 -27.39 1.72
N GLU A 14 -22.58 -27.38 1.83
CA GLU A 14 -21.56 -26.97 0.82
C GLU A 14 -21.70 -27.66 -0.56
N LYS A 15 -22.66 -27.20 -1.35
CA LYS A 15 -23.11 -27.83 -2.60
C LYS A 15 -22.61 -27.06 -3.84
N LYS A 16 -22.50 -27.82 -4.94
CA LYS A 16 -22.49 -27.23 -6.29
C LYS A 16 -23.86 -26.61 -6.54
N MET A 17 -23.90 -25.35 -6.96
CA MET A 17 -25.11 -24.63 -7.33
C MET A 17 -25.23 -24.59 -8.85
N GLU A 18 -26.46 -24.72 -9.37
CA GLU A 18 -26.71 -24.61 -10.80
C GLU A 18 -26.49 -23.18 -11.30
N LEU A 19 -25.91 -23.03 -12.50
CA LEU A 19 -25.58 -21.71 -13.03
C LEU A 19 -26.83 -20.86 -13.30
N SER A 20 -27.92 -21.48 -13.75
CA SER A 20 -29.22 -20.83 -13.96
C SER A 20 -29.73 -20.17 -12.67
N LEU A 21 -29.69 -20.88 -11.54
CA LEU A 21 -30.05 -20.30 -10.24
C LEU A 21 -29.18 -19.08 -9.90
N LEU A 22 -27.87 -19.13 -10.15
CA LEU A 22 -26.97 -18.01 -9.88
C LEU A 22 -27.20 -16.83 -10.84
N GLN A 23 -27.58 -17.10 -12.09
CA GLN A 23 -28.01 -16.09 -13.05
C GLN A 23 -29.33 -15.43 -12.61
N ASP A 24 -30.36 -16.22 -12.28
CA ASP A 24 -31.67 -15.74 -11.86
C ASP A 24 -31.57 -14.82 -10.65
N ILE A 25 -30.89 -15.25 -9.57
CA ILE A 25 -30.81 -14.46 -8.34
C ILE A 25 -29.98 -13.18 -8.49
N THR A 26 -29.07 -13.10 -9.47
CA THR A 26 -28.23 -11.92 -9.75
C THR A 26 -28.73 -11.08 -10.93
N ASN A 27 -29.96 -11.31 -11.39
CA ASN A 27 -30.54 -10.68 -12.58
C ASN A 27 -29.59 -10.75 -13.79
N ASN A 28 -29.14 -11.96 -14.13
CA ASN A 28 -28.15 -12.26 -15.17
C ASN A 28 -26.81 -11.53 -14.98
N PHE A 29 -26.33 -11.44 -13.73
CA PHE A 29 -25.11 -10.68 -13.36
C PHE A 29 -25.19 -9.19 -13.76
N SER A 30 -26.36 -8.56 -13.54
CA SER A 30 -26.57 -7.15 -13.90
C SER A 30 -25.61 -6.21 -13.16
N GLN A 31 -25.31 -5.07 -13.78
CA GLN A 31 -24.50 -4.02 -13.15
C GLN A 31 -25.18 -3.44 -11.89
N GLU A 32 -26.51 -3.44 -11.83
CA GLU A 32 -27.27 -3.05 -10.63
C GLU A 32 -27.08 -4.01 -9.45
N SER A 33 -26.76 -5.27 -9.74
CA SER A 33 -26.47 -6.29 -8.73
C SER A 33 -24.99 -6.26 -8.28
N GLU A 34 -24.11 -5.49 -8.93
CA GLU A 34 -22.70 -5.42 -8.58
C GLU A 34 -22.47 -4.71 -7.24
N ILE A 35 -21.80 -5.41 -6.31
CA ILE A 35 -21.47 -4.89 -4.97
C ILE A 35 -19.96 -4.77 -4.71
N GLY A 36 -19.12 -5.22 -5.66
CA GLY A 36 -17.68 -5.06 -5.58
C GLY A 36 -16.96 -5.64 -6.78
N ARG A 37 -15.77 -5.11 -7.07
CA ARG A 37 -14.93 -5.52 -8.20
C ARG A 37 -13.46 -5.43 -7.81
N GLY A 38 -12.69 -6.46 -8.16
CA GLY A 38 -11.25 -6.52 -7.87
C GLY A 38 -10.52 -7.49 -8.79
N GLY A 39 -9.20 -7.65 -8.56
CA GLY A 39 -8.36 -8.51 -9.40
C GLY A 39 -8.83 -9.98 -9.45
N CYS A 40 -9.45 -10.47 -8.37
CA CYS A 40 -9.98 -11.83 -8.27
C CYS A 40 -11.30 -12.05 -9.03
N GLY A 41 -12.06 -11.01 -9.35
CA GLY A 41 -13.40 -11.14 -9.94
C GLY A 41 -14.35 -9.99 -9.64
N ILE A 42 -15.63 -10.19 -9.98
CA ILE A 42 -16.74 -9.29 -9.70
C ILE A 42 -17.66 -9.98 -8.68
N VAL A 43 -18.15 -9.24 -7.69
CA VAL A 43 -19.07 -9.74 -6.66
C VAL A 43 -20.44 -9.13 -6.87
N TYR A 44 -21.45 -9.99 -6.98
CA TYR A 44 -22.84 -9.63 -7.19
C TYR A 44 -23.69 -9.95 -5.95
N LYS A 45 -24.73 -9.16 -5.71
CA LYS A 45 -25.77 -9.44 -4.72
C LYS A 45 -26.83 -10.34 -5.35
N GLY A 46 -26.93 -11.58 -4.89
CA GLY A 46 -27.99 -12.50 -5.25
C GLY A 46 -29.22 -12.32 -4.35
N ALA A 47 -30.41 -12.14 -4.91
CA ALA A 47 -31.67 -12.09 -4.17
C ALA A 47 -32.29 -13.49 -4.02
N LEU A 48 -32.49 -13.94 -2.78
CA LEU A 48 -33.26 -15.13 -2.43
C LEU A 48 -34.62 -14.73 -1.83
N ARG A 49 -35.53 -15.69 -1.70
CA ARG A 49 -36.83 -15.47 -1.03
C ARG A 49 -36.66 -14.92 0.40
N ASP A 50 -35.67 -15.42 1.12
CA ASP A 50 -35.48 -15.18 2.55
C ASP A 50 -34.22 -14.35 2.89
N GLY A 51 -33.57 -13.73 1.89
CA GLY A 51 -32.38 -12.92 2.13
C GLY A 51 -31.53 -12.66 0.89
N PHE A 52 -30.23 -12.43 1.11
CA PHE A 52 -29.27 -12.11 0.06
C PHE A 52 -28.01 -12.97 0.16
N LEU A 53 -27.40 -13.27 -0.99
CA LEU A 53 -26.07 -13.89 -1.12
C LEU A 53 -25.07 -12.90 -1.73
N ALA A 54 -23.78 -13.08 -1.45
CA ALA A 54 -22.71 -12.50 -2.23
C ALA A 54 -22.14 -13.56 -3.20
N VAL A 55 -22.24 -13.31 -4.51
CA VAL A 55 -21.86 -14.23 -5.59
C VAL A 55 -20.63 -13.67 -6.30
N LYS A 56 -19.44 -14.18 -5.98
CA LYS A 56 -18.15 -13.80 -6.59
C LYS A 56 -17.94 -14.59 -7.88
N LYS A 57 -18.10 -13.94 -9.04
CA LYS A 57 -17.77 -14.46 -10.37
C LYS A 57 -16.30 -14.19 -10.67
N LEU A 58 -15.50 -15.25 -10.85
CA LEU A 58 -14.05 -15.13 -11.03
C LEU A 58 -13.67 -14.72 -12.45
N ASN A 59 -12.57 -13.97 -12.58
CA ASN A 59 -12.03 -13.56 -13.88
C ASN A 59 -11.40 -14.75 -14.65
N PHE A 60 -11.37 -14.64 -15.99
CA PHE A 60 -11.05 -15.69 -16.98
C PHE A 60 -9.67 -16.39 -16.85
N VAL A 61 -8.80 -15.98 -15.91
CA VAL A 61 -7.38 -16.36 -15.85
C VAL A 61 -7.04 -17.31 -14.68
N ALA A 62 -8.02 -17.67 -13.85
CA ALA A 62 -7.82 -18.76 -12.89
C ALA A 62 -7.72 -20.10 -13.65
N ASN A 63 -6.75 -20.97 -13.33
CA ASN A 63 -6.80 -22.36 -13.79
C ASN A 63 -7.83 -23.15 -12.96
N ASN A 64 -8.36 -24.28 -13.47
CA ASN A 64 -9.39 -25.04 -12.75
C ASN A 64 -8.91 -25.48 -11.35
N LYS A 65 -7.62 -25.77 -11.21
CA LYS A 65 -6.97 -26.11 -9.94
C LYS A 65 -7.12 -25.00 -8.89
N SER A 66 -6.77 -23.75 -9.20
CA SER A 66 -6.81 -22.65 -8.21
C SER A 66 -8.22 -22.34 -7.70
N PHE A 67 -9.25 -22.54 -8.52
CA PHE A 67 -10.65 -22.42 -8.09
C PHE A 67 -11.05 -23.56 -7.14
N LEU A 68 -10.71 -24.80 -7.47
CA LEU A 68 -10.97 -25.94 -6.59
C LEU A 68 -10.16 -25.86 -5.30
N ASP A 69 -8.94 -25.31 -5.33
CA ASP A 69 -8.12 -25.05 -4.15
C ASP A 69 -8.78 -23.99 -3.24
N GLU A 70 -9.30 -22.88 -3.79
CA GLU A 70 -10.06 -21.85 -3.02
C GLU A 70 -11.32 -22.46 -2.39
N VAL A 71 -12.12 -23.23 -3.15
CA VAL A 71 -13.31 -23.94 -2.63
C VAL A 71 -12.93 -24.95 -1.54
N ASN A 72 -11.88 -25.75 -1.74
CA ASN A 72 -11.42 -26.74 -0.77
C ASN A 72 -10.87 -26.09 0.52
N CYS A 73 -10.26 -24.92 0.44
CA CYS A 73 -9.89 -24.14 1.61
C CYS A 73 -11.13 -23.64 2.35
N LEU A 74 -12.06 -22.98 1.64
CA LEU A 74 -13.28 -22.41 2.21
C LEU A 74 -14.16 -23.44 2.94
N ARG A 75 -14.29 -24.66 2.39
CA ARG A 75 -15.00 -25.79 3.03
C ARG A 75 -14.40 -26.30 4.35
N ARG A 76 -13.16 -25.92 4.67
CA ARG A 76 -12.46 -26.35 5.90
C ARG A 76 -12.52 -25.30 7.01
N ILE A 77 -13.17 -24.16 6.77
CA ILE A 77 -13.13 -22.99 7.65
C ILE A 77 -14.57 -22.64 8.06
N LYS A 78 -14.88 -22.79 9.36
CA LYS A 78 -16.16 -22.32 9.92
C LYS A 78 -15.89 -21.61 11.24
N HIS A 79 -15.99 -20.28 11.23
CA HIS A 79 -15.77 -19.44 12.39
C HIS A 79 -16.61 -18.16 12.30
N LYS A 80 -17.09 -17.64 13.43
CA LYS A 80 -17.96 -16.45 13.48
C LYS A 80 -17.32 -15.18 12.90
N ASN A 81 -15.98 -15.09 12.93
CA ASN A 81 -15.21 -13.97 12.40
C ASN A 81 -14.57 -14.25 11.02
N ILE A 82 -15.14 -15.18 10.25
CA ILE A 82 -14.74 -15.48 8.88
C ILE A 82 -16.01 -15.53 8.04
N VAL A 83 -15.96 -15.01 6.80
CA VAL A 83 -17.14 -14.99 5.93
C VAL A 83 -17.61 -16.42 5.64
N ARG A 84 -18.89 -16.70 5.89
CA ARG A 84 -19.46 -18.03 5.67
C ARG A 84 -19.55 -18.33 4.18
N PHE A 85 -18.77 -19.31 3.74
CA PHE A 85 -18.96 -19.97 2.46
C PHE A 85 -20.30 -20.73 2.42
N ILE A 86 -20.99 -20.67 1.28
CA ILE A 86 -22.33 -21.24 1.08
C ILE A 86 -22.35 -22.28 -0.03
N GLY A 87 -21.64 -22.04 -1.13
CA GLY A 87 -21.65 -22.94 -2.28
C GLY A 87 -20.85 -22.40 -3.46
N TYR A 88 -20.78 -23.16 -4.54
CA TYR A 88 -19.99 -22.78 -5.72
C TYR A 88 -20.69 -23.17 -7.03
N GLY A 89 -20.57 -22.32 -8.04
CA GLY A 89 -21.02 -22.59 -9.40
C GLY A 89 -19.84 -22.88 -10.32
N PHE A 90 -19.97 -23.88 -11.18
CA PHE A 90 -18.97 -24.21 -12.19
C PHE A 90 -19.61 -24.80 -13.45
N GLN A 91 -19.35 -24.18 -14.59
CA GLN A 91 -19.76 -24.67 -15.91
C GLN A 91 -18.68 -24.35 -16.94
N THR A 92 -18.33 -25.34 -17.77
CA THR A 92 -17.45 -25.17 -18.93
C THR A 92 -18.27 -25.38 -20.20
N ASN A 93 -18.34 -24.35 -21.03
CA ASN A 93 -18.96 -24.38 -22.35
C ASN A 93 -17.88 -24.49 -23.42
N LYS A 94 -18.08 -25.34 -24.42
CA LYS A 94 -17.18 -25.45 -25.58
C LYS A 94 -17.83 -24.79 -26.79
N TYR A 95 -17.06 -24.01 -27.55
CA TYR A 95 -17.53 -23.32 -28.75
C TYR A 95 -16.43 -23.26 -29.80
N ILE A 96 -16.80 -23.17 -31.07
CA ILE A 96 -15.84 -23.00 -32.16
C ILE A 96 -15.65 -21.51 -32.40
N THR A 97 -14.41 -21.05 -32.50
CA THR A 97 -14.04 -19.67 -32.81
C THR A 97 -12.91 -19.65 -33.83
N VAL A 98 -12.76 -18.53 -34.55
CA VAL A 98 -11.64 -18.33 -35.48
C VAL A 98 -10.49 -17.65 -34.74
N VAL A 99 -9.28 -18.21 -34.82
CA VAL A 99 -8.03 -17.59 -34.31
C VAL A 99 -6.99 -17.68 -35.42
N GLY A 100 -6.45 -16.54 -35.87
CA GLY A 100 -5.45 -16.51 -36.95
C GLY A 100 -5.96 -16.93 -38.34
N GLY A 101 -7.26 -17.22 -38.49
CA GLY A 101 -7.86 -17.78 -39.71
C GLY A 101 -8.34 -19.22 -39.55
N ASP A 102 -7.84 -19.94 -38.54
CA ASP A 102 -8.19 -21.35 -38.28
C ASP A 102 -9.38 -21.50 -37.32
N LEU A 103 -10.18 -22.56 -37.54
CA LEU A 103 -11.26 -22.95 -36.64
C LEU A 103 -10.69 -23.69 -35.42
N VAL A 104 -10.78 -23.07 -34.24
CA VAL A 104 -10.30 -23.60 -32.97
C VAL A 104 -11.48 -23.91 -32.05
N LEU A 105 -11.47 -25.08 -31.40
CA LEU A 105 -12.38 -25.40 -30.31
C LEU A 105 -11.90 -24.68 -29.04
N ALA A 106 -12.58 -23.60 -28.67
CA ALA A 106 -12.34 -22.86 -27.43
C ALA A 106 -13.24 -23.36 -26.30
N GLU A 107 -12.80 -23.10 -25.06
CA GLU A 107 -13.57 -23.38 -23.84
C GLU A 107 -13.71 -22.10 -23.02
N SER A 108 -14.94 -21.75 -22.65
CA SER A 108 -15.23 -20.72 -21.64
C SER A 108 -15.68 -21.40 -20.35
N SER A 109 -15.10 -21.01 -19.21
CA SER A 109 -15.46 -21.57 -17.91
C SER A 109 -16.00 -20.48 -16.99
N GLU A 110 -17.29 -20.54 -16.67
CA GLU A 110 -17.92 -19.73 -15.63
C GLU A 110 -17.61 -20.36 -14.27
N ARG A 111 -17.02 -19.58 -13.35
CA ARG A 111 -16.70 -20.04 -11.99
C ARG A 111 -17.15 -19.02 -10.97
N LEU A 112 -17.94 -19.49 -10.00
CA LEU A 112 -18.60 -18.64 -9.02
C LEU A 112 -18.44 -19.22 -7.62
N ILE A 113 -18.24 -18.35 -6.63
CA ILE A 113 -18.15 -18.70 -5.21
C ILE A 113 -19.20 -17.87 -4.47
N CYS A 114 -20.05 -18.54 -3.70
CA CYS A 114 -21.18 -17.94 -2.99
C CYS A 114 -20.90 -17.86 -1.50
N PHE A 115 -21.19 -16.71 -0.92
CA PHE A 115 -20.99 -16.37 0.48
C PHE A 115 -22.25 -15.74 1.07
N GLU A 116 -22.33 -15.68 2.40
CA GLU A 116 -23.31 -14.83 3.07
C GLU A 116 -23.15 -13.35 2.65
N TYR A 117 -24.26 -12.63 2.49
CA TYR A 117 -24.23 -11.20 2.23
C TYR A 117 -24.14 -10.42 3.54
N LEU A 118 -23.21 -9.46 3.61
CA LEU A 118 -22.90 -8.68 4.80
C LEU A 118 -23.22 -7.20 4.53
N ARG A 119 -24.26 -6.67 5.20
CA ARG A 119 -24.91 -5.40 4.81
C ARG A 119 -24.05 -4.17 5.07
N ASN A 120 -23.25 -4.20 6.14
CA ASN A 120 -22.41 -3.08 6.56
C ASN A 120 -21.11 -2.95 5.74
N GLY A 121 -20.93 -3.79 4.70
CA GLY A 121 -19.84 -3.66 3.74
C GLY A 121 -18.47 -3.99 4.35
N SER A 122 -17.43 -3.30 3.89
CA SER A 122 -16.06 -3.50 4.36
C SER A 122 -15.63 -2.49 5.43
N LEU A 123 -14.67 -2.90 6.25
CA LEU A 123 -13.97 -2.04 7.21
C LEU A 123 -13.28 -0.86 6.49
N GLU A 124 -12.86 -1.02 5.23
CA GLU A 124 -12.37 0.10 4.43
C GLU A 124 -13.43 1.19 4.22
N SER A 125 -14.66 0.83 3.86
CA SER A 125 -15.77 1.78 3.76
C SER A 125 -16.11 2.38 5.12
N PHE A 126 -16.18 1.54 6.17
CA PHE A 126 -16.41 2.00 7.55
C PHE A 126 -15.34 2.99 8.03
N LEU A 127 -14.09 2.89 7.54
CA LEU A 127 -12.99 3.81 7.85
C LEU A 127 -12.90 5.04 6.93
N LYS A 128 -13.51 4.99 5.73
CA LYS A 128 -13.56 6.11 4.78
C LYS A 128 -14.64 7.15 5.09
N ASP A 129 -15.70 6.77 5.78
CA ASP A 129 -16.76 7.72 6.15
C ASP A 129 -16.19 8.84 7.03
N ASP A 130 -16.25 10.10 6.57
CA ASP A 130 -15.81 11.30 7.28
C ASP A 130 -16.76 11.71 8.43
N GLN A 131 -17.36 10.72 9.10
CA GLN A 131 -18.17 10.88 10.30
C GLN A 131 -17.44 10.28 11.50
N PRO A 132 -16.39 10.95 12.02
CA PRO A 132 -15.58 10.45 13.14
C PRO A 132 -16.38 10.25 14.43
N TYR A 133 -17.59 10.83 14.53
CA TYR A 133 -18.54 10.66 15.63
C TYR A 133 -19.36 9.35 15.58
N LYS A 134 -19.33 8.60 14.46
CA LYS A 134 -20.03 7.30 14.34
C LYS A 134 -19.24 6.11 14.88
N ARG A 135 -17.97 6.29 15.29
CA ARG A 135 -17.11 5.19 15.73
C ARG A 135 -16.87 5.27 17.22
N THR A 136 -17.56 4.44 18.00
CA THR A 136 -17.27 4.30 19.44
C THR A 136 -16.03 3.44 19.64
N TRP A 137 -15.32 3.65 20.75
CA TRP A 137 -14.17 2.78 21.08
C TRP A 137 -14.56 1.30 21.29
N PRO A 138 -15.67 0.96 21.98
CA PRO A 138 -16.14 -0.42 22.09
C PRO A 138 -16.35 -1.13 20.74
N GLU A 139 -16.87 -0.44 19.71
CA GLU A 139 -17.01 -1.01 18.36
C GLU A 139 -15.65 -1.26 17.70
N CYS A 140 -14.74 -0.28 17.75
CA CYS A 140 -13.37 -0.44 17.26
C CYS A 140 -12.66 -1.63 17.94
N TYR A 141 -12.82 -1.76 19.25
CA TYR A 141 -12.23 -2.85 20.03
C TYR A 141 -12.86 -4.21 19.71
N LYS A 142 -14.19 -4.28 19.58
CA LYS A 142 -14.92 -5.47 19.10
C LYS A 142 -14.41 -5.92 17.73
N ILE A 143 -14.18 -4.97 16.81
CA ILE A 143 -13.65 -5.25 15.48
C ILE A 143 -12.20 -5.76 15.56
N ILE A 144 -11.30 -5.09 16.28
CA ILE A 144 -9.90 -5.54 16.44
C ILE A 144 -9.84 -6.96 17.02
N HIS A 145 -10.55 -7.20 18.12
CA HIS A 145 -10.61 -8.50 18.79
C HIS A 145 -11.20 -9.60 17.89
N GLY A 146 -12.28 -9.30 17.16
CA GLY A 146 -12.90 -10.24 16.23
C GLY A 146 -11.99 -10.63 15.06
N ILE A 147 -11.23 -9.68 14.48
CA ILE A 147 -10.22 -9.98 13.45
C ILE A 147 -9.14 -10.91 14.04
N CYS A 148 -8.67 -10.64 15.26
CA CYS A 148 -7.68 -11.49 15.94
C CYS A 148 -8.19 -12.92 16.15
N LEU A 149 -9.46 -13.10 16.55
CA LEU A 149 -10.08 -14.43 16.69
C LEU A 149 -10.19 -15.16 15.33
N GLY A 150 -10.61 -14.46 14.28
CA GLY A 150 -10.67 -15.02 12.93
C GLY A 150 -9.30 -15.45 12.41
N LEU A 151 -8.28 -14.61 12.60
CA LEU A 151 -6.93 -14.90 12.14
C LEU A 151 -6.26 -16.01 12.95
N HIS A 152 -6.54 -16.09 14.26
CA HIS A 152 -6.11 -17.20 15.12
C HIS A 152 -6.64 -18.54 14.59
N HIS A 153 -7.94 -18.63 14.31
CA HIS A 153 -8.57 -19.83 13.77
C HIS A 153 -7.95 -20.31 12.44
N LEU A 154 -7.52 -19.37 11.57
CA LEU A 154 -6.79 -19.68 10.34
C LEU A 154 -5.38 -20.19 10.61
N HIS A 155 -4.64 -19.51 11.49
CA HIS A 155 -3.24 -19.82 11.79
C HIS A 155 -3.07 -21.14 12.55
N GLU A 156 -4.00 -21.51 13.43
CA GLU A 156 -4.07 -22.86 14.04
C GLU A 156 -4.18 -23.99 12.99
N ARG A 157 -4.81 -23.70 11.85
CA ARG A 157 -4.98 -24.63 10.73
C ARG A 157 -3.86 -24.47 9.69
N CYS A 158 -2.77 -23.82 10.06
CA CYS A 158 -1.63 -23.52 9.19
C CYS A 158 -2.02 -22.81 7.88
N MET A 159 -3.12 -22.05 7.88
CA MET A 159 -3.61 -21.33 6.71
C MET A 159 -3.19 -19.87 6.75
N ILE A 160 -2.58 -19.39 5.66
CA ILE A 160 -2.15 -18.00 5.47
C ILE A 160 -3.12 -17.31 4.54
N HIS A 161 -3.63 -16.13 4.91
CA HIS A 161 -4.58 -15.38 4.10
C HIS A 161 -3.92 -14.63 2.94
N ARG A 162 -2.76 -14.01 3.19
CA ARG A 162 -1.91 -13.21 2.29
C ARG A 162 -2.46 -11.86 1.80
N ASP A 163 -3.63 -11.42 2.28
CA ASP A 163 -4.20 -10.12 1.88
C ASP A 163 -5.07 -9.53 3.00
N ILE A 164 -4.57 -9.60 4.24
CA ILE A 164 -5.21 -8.99 5.41
C ILE A 164 -5.14 -7.46 5.27
N LYS A 165 -6.28 -6.85 4.97
CA LYS A 165 -6.46 -5.40 4.77
C LYS A 165 -7.92 -5.00 5.09
N PRO A 166 -8.23 -3.71 5.35
CA PRO A 166 -9.59 -3.27 5.66
C PRO A 166 -10.64 -3.61 4.59
N GLY A 167 -10.26 -3.63 3.30
CA GLY A 167 -11.18 -4.02 2.22
C GLY A 167 -11.64 -5.48 2.27
N ASN A 168 -10.85 -6.34 2.93
CA ASN A 168 -11.11 -7.79 3.09
C ASN A 168 -11.65 -8.14 4.48
N ILE A 169 -11.89 -7.16 5.36
CA ILE A 169 -12.65 -7.36 6.59
C ILE A 169 -14.06 -6.83 6.33
N LEU A 170 -15.05 -7.72 6.27
CA LEU A 170 -16.45 -7.34 6.12
C LEU A 170 -17.15 -7.25 7.49
N LEU A 171 -18.24 -6.50 7.57
CA LEU A 171 -18.99 -6.27 8.80
C LEU A 171 -20.41 -6.81 8.66
N ASP A 172 -20.84 -7.66 9.59
CA ASP A 172 -22.23 -8.12 9.67
C ASP A 172 -23.15 -7.09 10.32
N ASP A 173 -24.44 -7.41 10.40
CA ASP A 173 -25.50 -6.52 10.89
C ASP A 173 -25.27 -6.09 12.36
N ASP A 174 -24.52 -6.87 13.14
CA ASP A 174 -24.12 -6.57 14.53
C ASP A 174 -22.75 -5.86 14.63
N MET A 175 -22.15 -5.41 13.52
CA MET A 175 -20.78 -4.88 13.47
C MET A 175 -19.71 -5.90 13.89
N THR A 176 -19.97 -7.19 13.75
CA THR A 176 -18.98 -8.25 13.98
C THR A 176 -18.11 -8.40 12.72
N PRO A 177 -16.77 -8.39 12.83
CA PRO A 177 -15.89 -8.47 11.68
C PRO A 177 -15.79 -9.91 11.16
N LYS A 178 -15.73 -10.05 9.84
CA LYS A 178 -15.59 -11.30 9.12
C LYS A 178 -14.50 -11.19 8.05
N ILE A 179 -13.44 -11.98 8.18
CA ILE A 179 -12.35 -12.06 7.20
C ILE A 179 -12.87 -12.67 5.89
N ALA A 180 -12.54 -12.06 4.74
CA ALA A 180 -13.05 -12.40 3.42
C ALA A 180 -11.98 -12.30 2.30
N ASP A 181 -12.32 -12.78 1.10
CA ASP A 181 -11.46 -12.93 -0.09
C ASP A 181 -10.26 -13.87 0.06
N PHE A 182 -10.56 -15.16 0.11
CA PHE A 182 -9.57 -16.25 0.22
C PHE A 182 -8.85 -16.60 -1.11
N GLY A 183 -9.00 -15.80 -2.18
CA GLY A 183 -8.44 -16.12 -3.50
C GLY A 183 -6.91 -16.22 -3.55
N LEU A 184 -6.23 -15.58 -2.59
CA LEU A 184 -4.77 -15.66 -2.41
C LEU A 184 -4.35 -16.64 -1.30
N SER A 185 -5.28 -17.16 -0.50
CA SER A 185 -4.98 -17.91 0.71
C SER A 185 -4.42 -19.30 0.42
N ARG A 186 -3.53 -19.79 1.28
CA ARG A 186 -2.85 -21.09 1.11
C ARG A 186 -2.76 -21.84 2.42
N LEU A 187 -2.96 -23.15 2.36
CA LEU A 187 -2.61 -24.08 3.44
C LEU A 187 -1.11 -24.39 3.35
N LEU A 188 -0.37 -24.25 4.45
CA LEU A 188 0.98 -24.80 4.55
C LEU A 188 0.88 -26.32 4.66
N VAL A 189 1.59 -27.05 3.81
CA VAL A 189 1.67 -28.51 3.88
C VAL A 189 2.81 -28.89 4.85
N ASP A 190 2.64 -29.97 5.62
CA ASP A 190 3.68 -30.44 6.54
C ASP A 190 5.01 -30.67 5.82
N GLY A 191 6.08 -30.06 6.35
CA GLY A 191 7.39 -29.96 5.70
C GLY A 191 7.67 -28.63 4.98
N GLU A 192 6.66 -27.77 4.83
CA GLU A 192 6.79 -26.39 4.32
C GLU A 192 6.69 -25.31 5.41
N SER A 193 6.49 -25.68 6.67
CA SER A 193 6.41 -24.78 7.84
C SER A 193 7.68 -23.93 8.11
N GLY A 194 8.73 -24.11 7.31
CA GLY A 194 9.89 -23.21 7.20
C GLY A 194 10.45 -23.06 5.78
N LYS A 195 9.71 -23.43 4.72
CA LYS A 195 10.19 -23.36 3.33
C LYS A 195 9.54 -22.22 2.55
N VAL A 196 10.40 -21.32 2.11
CA VAL A 196 10.08 -20.22 1.21
C VAL A 196 9.65 -20.77 -0.15
N THR A 197 8.36 -20.73 -0.48
CA THR A 197 7.88 -21.07 -1.82
C THR A 197 8.04 -19.87 -2.75
N ASN A 198 9.14 -19.83 -3.51
CA ASN A 198 9.35 -18.83 -4.56
C ASN A 198 8.28 -18.98 -5.66
N TYR A 199 7.28 -18.09 -5.67
CA TYR A 199 6.33 -17.94 -6.78
C TYR A 199 6.43 -16.52 -7.34
N HIS A 200 6.69 -16.42 -8.66
CA HIS A 200 7.00 -15.19 -9.42
C HIS A 200 5.86 -14.15 -9.54
N TYR A 201 4.93 -14.08 -8.59
CA TYR A 201 3.85 -13.09 -8.61
C TYR A 201 3.62 -12.52 -7.19
N LEU A 202 4.14 -11.31 -6.97
CA LEU A 202 3.77 -10.43 -5.85
C LEU A 202 2.25 -10.18 -5.91
N LYS A 203 1.49 -10.91 -5.09
CA LYS A 203 0.03 -10.82 -4.99
C LYS A 203 -0.37 -10.59 -3.54
N GLY A 204 -0.97 -9.44 -3.30
CA GLY A 204 -1.43 -8.86 -2.03
C GLY A 204 -1.66 -7.36 -2.24
N THR A 205 -1.93 -6.60 -1.17
CA THR A 205 -2.18 -5.15 -1.27
C THR A 205 -1.07 -4.31 -0.63
N LEU A 206 -0.48 -3.40 -1.41
CA LEU A 206 0.58 -2.50 -0.95
C LEU A 206 0.14 -1.69 0.28
N GLY A 207 1.07 -1.45 1.21
CA GLY A 207 0.81 -0.84 2.51
C GLY A 207 0.35 -1.81 3.61
N TYR A 208 -0.09 -3.03 3.24
CA TYR A 208 -0.45 -4.14 4.14
C TYR A 208 0.43 -5.40 3.92
N MET A 209 1.17 -5.48 2.80
CA MET A 209 2.18 -6.51 2.58
C MET A 209 3.38 -6.32 3.53
N ALA A 210 3.86 -7.44 4.08
CA ALA A 210 5.02 -7.45 4.97
C ALA A 210 6.35 -7.25 4.20
N PRO A 211 7.40 -6.66 4.82
CA PRO A 211 8.68 -6.39 4.16
C PRO A 211 9.33 -7.62 3.53
N GLU A 212 9.32 -8.77 4.21
CA GLU A 212 9.89 -10.02 3.69
C GLU A 212 9.14 -10.55 2.46
N PHE A 213 7.84 -10.23 2.34
CA PHE A 213 7.04 -10.60 1.17
C PHE A 213 7.31 -9.68 -0.02
N LEU A 214 7.58 -8.39 0.24
CA LEU A 214 7.93 -7.42 -0.79
C LEU A 214 9.35 -7.62 -1.33
N HIS A 215 10.33 -7.92 -0.47
CA HIS A 215 11.73 -8.09 -0.87
C HIS A 215 12.01 -9.47 -1.44
N ASP A 216 11.59 -10.53 -0.75
CA ASP A 216 12.02 -11.90 -1.06
C ASP A 216 10.89 -12.80 -1.60
N GLY A 217 9.67 -12.27 -1.74
CA GLY A 217 8.48 -13.09 -2.03
C GLY A 217 8.10 -14.06 -0.89
N LYS A 218 8.73 -13.95 0.28
CA LYS A 218 8.52 -14.81 1.45
C LYS A 218 7.19 -14.49 2.11
N TYR A 219 6.32 -15.47 2.29
CA TYR A 219 5.10 -15.32 3.08
C TYR A 219 5.02 -16.41 4.15
N SER A 220 4.44 -16.05 5.29
CA SER A 220 4.17 -16.95 6.41
C SER A 220 2.93 -16.45 7.17
N VAL A 221 2.51 -17.16 8.21
CA VAL A 221 1.51 -16.63 9.16
C VAL A 221 1.92 -15.27 9.73
N LYS A 222 3.23 -14.98 9.89
CA LYS A 222 3.75 -13.69 10.35
C LYS A 222 3.56 -12.55 9.35
N SER A 223 3.31 -12.86 8.07
CA SER A 223 3.03 -11.86 7.04
C SER A 223 1.57 -11.37 7.13
N ASP A 224 0.64 -12.24 7.53
CA ASP A 224 -0.72 -11.81 7.91
C ASP A 224 -0.72 -10.97 9.20
N ILE A 225 0.15 -11.30 10.16
CA ILE A 225 0.31 -10.51 11.41
C ILE A 225 0.74 -9.07 11.09
N PHE A 226 1.62 -8.87 10.12
CA PHE A 226 1.96 -7.52 9.67
C PHE A 226 0.73 -6.76 9.13
N GLY A 227 -0.07 -7.39 8.28
CA GLY A 227 -1.32 -6.82 7.76
C GLY A 227 -2.32 -6.49 8.89
N LEU A 228 -2.45 -7.36 9.90
CA LEU A 228 -3.22 -7.10 11.11
C LEU A 228 -2.72 -5.86 11.86
N GLY A 229 -1.41 -5.73 12.08
CA GLY A 229 -0.82 -4.55 12.71
C GLY A 229 -1.18 -3.26 11.96
N ARG A 230 -1.02 -3.25 10.63
CA ARG A 230 -1.40 -2.11 9.78
C ARG A 230 -2.90 -1.78 9.84
N ILE A 231 -3.78 -2.77 10.06
CA ILE A 231 -5.22 -2.51 10.33
C ILE A 231 -5.40 -1.85 11.70
N ILE A 232 -4.76 -2.37 12.76
CA ILE A 232 -4.90 -1.83 14.12
C ILE A 232 -4.38 -0.38 14.18
N GLU A 233 -3.19 -0.11 13.63
CA GLU A 233 -2.64 1.23 13.45
C GLU A 233 -3.64 2.18 12.78
N LYS A 234 -4.19 1.77 11.64
CA LYS A 234 -5.16 2.53 10.87
C LYS A 234 -6.46 2.81 11.63
N MET A 235 -6.91 1.86 12.45
CA MET A 235 -8.12 2.00 13.27
C MET A 235 -7.91 2.93 14.48
N VAL A 236 -6.71 2.92 15.09
CA VAL A 236 -6.44 3.66 16.32
C VAL A 236 -5.92 5.08 16.06
N ILE A 237 -4.95 5.28 15.15
CA ILE A 237 -4.35 6.60 14.85
C ILE A 237 -4.67 7.16 13.45
N GLY A 238 -5.36 6.41 12.60
CA GLY A 238 -5.75 6.90 11.27
C GLY A 238 -4.57 6.99 10.30
N CYS A 239 -4.24 8.21 9.86
CA CYS A 239 -3.15 8.48 8.89
C CYS A 239 -1.98 9.28 9.51
N HIS A 240 -1.93 9.44 10.83
CA HIS A 240 -1.04 10.41 11.47
C HIS A 240 0.31 9.79 11.84
N THR A 241 1.40 10.49 11.50
CA THR A 241 2.76 9.94 11.41
C THR A 241 3.67 10.33 12.58
N THR A 242 3.09 10.66 13.74
CA THR A 242 3.81 11.01 14.97
C THR A 242 3.76 9.87 15.99
N SER A 243 4.64 9.94 17.01
CA SER A 243 4.68 9.09 18.22
C SER A 243 3.41 8.28 18.47
N MET A 244 3.45 6.96 18.24
CA MET A 244 2.24 6.13 18.09
C MET A 244 1.35 6.13 19.34
N GLU A 245 1.93 6.04 20.54
CA GLU A 245 1.16 6.01 21.80
C GLU A 245 0.55 7.38 22.14
N GLU A 246 1.34 8.46 22.04
CA GLU A 246 0.87 9.82 22.34
C GLU A 246 -0.20 10.26 21.33
N THR A 247 0.00 9.96 20.04
CA THR A 247 -0.98 10.25 18.98
C THR A 247 -2.30 9.51 19.23
N ALA A 248 -2.27 8.25 19.69
CA ALA A 248 -3.48 7.50 20.00
C ALA A 248 -4.25 8.09 21.20
N VAL A 249 -3.55 8.50 22.26
CA VAL A 249 -4.16 9.17 23.41
C VAL A 249 -4.72 10.54 23.02
N LEU A 250 -4.05 11.29 22.14
CA LEU A 250 -4.55 12.58 21.62
C LEU A 250 -5.80 12.42 20.72
N VAL A 251 -5.88 11.33 19.94
CA VAL A 251 -7.05 11.04 19.08
C VAL A 251 -8.26 10.56 19.89
N TRP A 252 -8.05 9.65 20.85
CA TRP A 252 -9.16 9.03 21.59
C TRP A 252 -9.52 9.73 22.91
N GLY A 253 -8.56 10.39 23.57
CA GLY A 253 -8.79 11.10 24.83
C GLY A 253 -10.00 12.05 24.80
N PRO A 254 -10.07 12.99 23.84
CA PRO A 254 -11.22 13.90 23.69
C PRO A 254 -12.50 13.19 23.23
N ARG A 255 -12.38 12.13 22.41
CA ARG A 255 -13.54 11.35 21.96
C ARG A 255 -14.23 10.59 23.09
N LEU A 256 -13.50 10.27 24.16
CA LEU A 256 -13.97 9.54 25.33
C LEU A 256 -14.41 10.46 26.48
N ASP A 257 -14.43 11.79 26.30
CA ASP A 257 -14.87 12.77 27.32
C ASP A 257 -16.35 12.63 27.73
N HIS A 258 -17.14 11.85 26.99
CA HIS A 258 -18.55 11.57 27.28
C HIS A 258 -18.78 10.36 28.21
N LEU A 259 -17.72 9.57 28.49
CA LEU A 259 -17.76 8.41 29.38
C LEU A 259 -17.44 8.80 30.83
N ASP A 260 -17.73 7.92 31.78
CA ASP A 260 -17.26 8.13 33.14
C ASP A 260 -15.73 7.97 33.27
N ALA A 261 -15.15 8.43 34.38
CA ALA A 261 -13.71 8.42 34.58
C ALA A 261 -13.08 7.00 34.58
N SER A 262 -13.81 5.98 35.02
CA SER A 262 -13.38 4.59 35.02
C SER A 262 -13.44 4.01 33.60
N GLU A 263 -14.58 4.15 32.93
CA GLU A 263 -14.79 3.71 31.55
C GLU A 263 -13.78 4.34 30.59
N LYS A 264 -13.56 5.65 30.71
CA LYS A 264 -12.55 6.39 29.94
C LYS A 264 -11.14 5.88 30.22
N SER A 265 -10.80 5.57 31.48
CA SER A 265 -9.47 5.02 31.81
C SER A 265 -9.26 3.65 31.19
N THR A 266 -10.23 2.74 31.33
CA THR A 266 -10.18 1.40 30.72
C THR A 266 -10.09 1.48 29.19
N ALA A 267 -10.87 2.36 28.57
CA ALA A 267 -10.79 2.60 27.13
C ALA A 267 -9.41 3.12 26.70
N LEU A 268 -8.81 4.06 27.44
CA LEU A 268 -7.47 4.57 27.14
C LEU A 268 -6.35 3.54 27.36
N GLU A 269 -6.50 2.61 28.30
CA GLU A 269 -5.59 1.47 28.45
C GLU A 269 -5.68 0.52 27.27
N GLN A 270 -6.90 0.18 26.83
CA GLN A 270 -7.13 -0.62 25.63
C GLN A 270 -6.57 0.04 24.37
N VAL A 271 -6.74 1.36 24.20
CA VAL A 271 -6.16 2.15 23.10
C VAL A 271 -4.64 2.01 23.06
N LYS A 272 -3.97 2.20 24.21
CA LYS A 272 -2.50 2.07 24.32
C LYS A 272 -2.05 0.63 24.02
N GLU A 273 -2.76 -0.37 24.53
CA GLU A 273 -2.39 -1.77 24.34
C GLU A 273 -2.56 -2.20 22.86
N CYS A 274 -3.62 -1.75 22.18
CA CYS A 274 -3.78 -1.94 20.75
C CYS A 274 -2.62 -1.34 19.94
N ILE A 275 -2.09 -0.17 20.32
CA ILE A 275 -0.91 0.41 19.66
C ILE A 275 0.36 -0.40 19.88
N LYS A 276 0.60 -0.88 21.11
CA LYS A 276 1.76 -1.75 21.38
C LYS A 276 1.67 -3.04 20.57
N ILE A 277 0.50 -3.69 20.57
CA ILE A 277 0.21 -4.85 19.72
C ILE A 277 0.49 -4.52 18.26
N SER A 278 0.04 -3.35 17.77
CA SER A 278 0.28 -2.91 16.40
C SER A 278 1.77 -2.81 16.08
N ALA A 279 2.55 -2.13 16.92
CA ALA A 279 3.99 -1.95 16.76
C ALA A 279 4.74 -3.29 16.75
N ASP A 280 4.36 -4.22 17.63
CA ASP A 280 4.91 -5.58 17.69
C ASP A 280 4.53 -6.40 16.44
N CYS A 281 3.31 -6.21 15.92
CA CYS A 281 2.86 -6.84 14.69
C CYS A 281 3.57 -6.29 13.44
N THR A 282 3.98 -5.02 13.44
CA THR A 282 4.65 -4.36 12.31
C THR A 282 6.18 -4.43 12.34
N GLN A 283 6.76 -5.23 13.23
CA GLN A 283 8.22 -5.42 13.30
C GLN A 283 8.80 -5.85 11.95
N HIS A 284 9.95 -5.28 11.58
CA HIS A 284 10.59 -5.56 10.28
C HIS A 284 10.90 -7.05 10.13
N GLU A 285 11.55 -7.63 11.16
CA GLU A 285 11.86 -9.05 11.19
C GLU A 285 10.61 -9.89 11.49
N ALA A 286 10.29 -10.83 10.60
CA ALA A 286 9.10 -11.68 10.71
C ALA A 286 9.15 -12.61 11.93
N ALA A 287 10.35 -13.05 12.34
CA ALA A 287 10.53 -13.84 13.55
C ALA A 287 10.06 -13.10 14.82
N SER A 288 10.28 -11.78 14.90
CA SER A 288 9.99 -10.93 16.06
C SER A 288 8.50 -10.63 16.28
N ARG A 289 7.66 -10.77 15.24
CA ARG A 289 6.21 -10.50 15.34
C ARG A 289 5.51 -11.52 16.25
N PRO A 290 4.53 -11.13 17.08
CA PRO A 290 3.84 -12.07 17.97
C PRO A 290 2.97 -13.07 17.20
N ALA A 291 2.74 -14.26 17.78
CA ALA A 291 1.72 -15.17 17.31
C ALA A 291 0.32 -14.74 17.81
N THR A 292 -0.73 -15.10 17.07
CA THR A 292 -2.13 -14.71 17.36
C THR A 292 -2.58 -15.02 18.79
N GLN A 293 -2.14 -16.14 19.37
CA GLN A 293 -2.44 -16.50 20.77
C GLN A 293 -1.95 -15.44 21.78
N TYR A 294 -0.77 -14.84 21.55
CA TYR A 294 -0.22 -13.81 22.44
C TYR A 294 -0.92 -12.46 22.25
N ILE A 295 -1.35 -12.16 21.03
CA ILE A 295 -2.17 -10.98 20.72
C ILE A 295 -3.52 -11.08 21.46
N LEU A 296 -4.19 -12.23 21.34
CA LEU A 296 -5.47 -12.47 22.03
C LEU A 296 -5.33 -12.39 23.55
N ALA A 297 -4.30 -13.01 24.13
CA ALA A 297 -4.05 -12.94 25.57
C ALA A 297 -3.94 -11.48 26.08
N ARG A 298 -3.23 -10.62 25.34
CA ARG A 298 -3.09 -9.19 25.65
C ARG A 298 -4.41 -8.41 25.51
N LEU A 299 -5.23 -8.73 24.51
CA LEU A 299 -6.58 -8.15 24.37
C LEU A 299 -7.57 -8.67 25.42
N THR A 300 -7.33 -9.81 26.07
CA THR A 300 -8.22 -10.34 27.11
C THR A 300 -7.80 -9.99 28.53
N THR A 301 -6.59 -9.46 28.75
CA THR A 301 -6.05 -9.19 30.09
C THR A 301 -6.36 -7.75 30.52
N PRO A 302 -7.11 -7.51 31.62
CA PRO A 302 -7.27 -6.17 32.19
C PRO A 302 -5.91 -5.60 32.60
N GLY A 303 -5.72 -4.29 32.41
CA GLY A 303 -4.42 -3.62 32.58
C GLY A 303 -3.79 -3.83 33.96
N ASN A 304 -2.79 -4.70 34.05
CA ASN A 304 -2.04 -4.92 35.28
C ASN A 304 -0.80 -4.01 35.30
N SER A 305 -0.85 -2.99 36.15
CA SER A 305 0.24 -2.06 36.41
C SER A 305 1.44 -2.75 37.07
N HIS A 306 2.64 -2.58 36.52
CA HIS A 306 3.88 -2.89 37.24
C HIS A 306 4.93 -1.79 37.06
N CYS A 307 5.27 -1.15 38.17
CA CYS A 307 6.43 -0.27 38.29
C CYS A 307 7.69 -1.07 38.65
N SER A 308 8.82 -0.64 38.08
CA SER A 308 10.19 -0.71 38.62
C SER A 308 10.77 -2.03 39.15
N ALA A 309 11.85 -2.48 38.50
CA ALA A 309 13.07 -2.90 39.18
C ALA A 309 14.30 -2.46 38.36
N ALA A 310 15.35 -1.98 39.03
CA ALA A 310 16.54 -1.39 38.40
C ALA A 310 17.69 -2.39 38.22
N GLY A 311 18.63 -2.08 37.33
CA GLY A 311 19.87 -2.82 37.13
C GLY A 311 20.83 -2.10 36.18
N GLY A 312 21.59 -1.12 36.70
CA GLY A 312 22.56 -0.35 35.91
C GLY A 312 23.99 -0.89 36.01
N ILE A 313 24.82 -0.62 35.00
CA ILE A 313 26.29 -0.77 35.06
C ILE A 313 26.98 0.44 34.38
N ASN A 314 28.04 0.93 35.03
CA ASN A 314 28.91 2.08 34.71
C ASN A 314 30.38 1.61 34.66
N THR A 315 31.38 2.27 34.05
CA THR A 315 31.48 3.46 33.14
C THR A 315 32.93 3.51 32.61
N SER A 316 33.15 3.85 31.33
CA SER A 316 34.44 4.41 30.86
C SER A 316 34.25 5.08 29.49
N THR A 317 34.28 6.41 29.28
CA THR A 317 35.41 7.39 29.37
C THR A 317 36.66 6.95 28.59
N VAL A 318 37.37 7.77 27.79
CA VAL A 318 37.37 9.22 27.38
C VAL A 318 38.37 9.32 26.17
N PRO A 319 38.50 10.38 25.30
CA PRO A 319 38.29 11.82 25.53
C PRO A 319 37.56 12.63 24.43
N ALA A 320 37.27 13.90 24.75
CA ALA A 320 37.02 15.01 23.81
C ALA A 320 38.36 15.62 23.34
N GLN A 321 38.50 16.55 22.39
CA GLN A 321 37.62 17.54 21.76
C GLN A 321 38.08 17.77 20.30
N MET A 322 37.25 18.39 19.45
CA MET A 322 37.63 19.62 18.71
C MET A 322 36.38 20.32 18.14
N THR A 323 36.46 21.65 18.04
CA THR A 323 35.41 22.63 17.75
C THR A 323 35.23 22.91 16.24
N PRO A 324 34.17 23.63 15.81
CA PRO A 324 33.69 23.56 14.43
C PRO A 324 34.35 24.53 13.44
N ALA A 325 34.09 24.25 12.16
CA ALA A 325 34.37 25.07 10.97
C ALA A 325 35.84 25.37 10.66
N ARG A 326 36.34 24.72 9.61
CA ARG A 326 37.38 25.28 8.75
C ARG A 326 36.77 25.56 7.38
N VAL A 327 36.72 26.83 7.01
CA VAL A 327 36.75 27.23 5.60
C VAL A 327 38.14 26.82 5.09
N ASP A 328 38.20 26.23 3.90
CA ASP A 328 39.45 26.17 3.14
C ASP A 328 39.30 26.93 1.83
N THR A 329 40.27 27.81 1.56
CA THR A 329 40.19 28.87 0.56
C THR A 329 41.05 28.56 -0.65
N THR A 330 40.58 27.67 -1.54
CA THR A 330 41.20 27.47 -2.86
C THR A 330 40.26 26.79 -3.87
N THR A 331 39.24 27.49 -4.34
CA THR A 331 38.64 27.42 -5.70
C THR A 331 37.44 28.36 -5.76
N GLY A 332 37.08 28.87 -6.95
CA GLY A 332 35.99 29.83 -7.11
C GLY A 332 34.66 29.25 -6.63
N VAL A 333 33.97 29.96 -5.73
CA VAL A 333 32.67 29.55 -5.17
C VAL A 333 31.69 29.29 -6.31
N THR A 334 31.32 28.05 -6.57
CA THR A 334 30.17 27.68 -7.40
C THR A 334 28.90 27.93 -6.59
N SER A 335 27.95 28.65 -7.19
CA SER A 335 26.64 28.89 -6.58
C SER A 335 25.80 27.63 -6.73
N TYR A 336 25.24 27.14 -5.63
CA TYR A 336 24.50 25.88 -5.58
C TYR A 336 23.16 26.09 -4.88
N ARG A 337 22.06 25.82 -5.58
CA ARG A 337 20.71 25.76 -5.00
C ARG A 337 20.10 24.40 -5.30
N MET A 338 19.84 23.64 -4.23
CA MET A 338 19.05 22.40 -4.30
C MET A 338 17.60 22.72 -3.97
N LEU A 339 16.66 22.42 -4.87
CA LEU A 339 15.25 22.24 -4.53
C LEU A 339 15.07 20.80 -4.03
N SER A 340 14.67 20.63 -2.78
CA SER A 340 14.27 19.32 -2.23
C SER A 340 13.04 18.78 -2.95
N ALA A 341 12.78 17.47 -2.85
CA ALA A 341 11.58 16.85 -3.43
C ALA A 341 10.27 17.58 -3.06
N ARG A 342 10.16 18.16 -1.85
CA ARG A 342 9.00 18.95 -1.39
C ARG A 342 8.83 20.29 -2.11
N GLU A 343 9.92 20.90 -2.55
CA GLU A 343 9.92 22.16 -3.29
C GLU A 343 9.62 21.95 -4.79
N LEU A 344 9.55 20.70 -5.25
CA LEU A 344 9.16 20.34 -6.62
C LEU A 344 7.64 20.25 -6.76
N GLN A 345 7.13 20.79 -7.86
CA GLN A 345 5.76 20.58 -8.31
C GLN A 345 5.71 19.23 -9.06
N ILE A 346 5.06 18.24 -8.46
CA ILE A 346 5.01 16.86 -8.98
C ILE A 346 3.59 16.54 -9.46
N ALA A 347 3.46 16.07 -10.70
CA ALA A 347 2.17 15.69 -11.26
C ALA A 347 1.60 14.43 -10.57
N ASN A 348 0.26 14.41 -10.41
CA ASN A 348 -0.47 13.36 -9.71
C ASN A 348 0.00 13.15 -8.25
N ASN A 349 0.50 14.18 -7.56
CA ASN A 349 0.91 14.13 -6.15
C ASN A 349 -0.28 13.84 -5.20
N ARG A 350 -0.68 12.57 -5.14
CA ARG A 350 -1.75 12.00 -4.31
C ARG A 350 -1.29 10.62 -3.81
N PRO A 351 -1.75 10.18 -2.62
CA PRO A 351 -1.52 8.82 -2.16
C PRO A 351 -1.90 7.78 -3.23
N GLY A 352 -1.01 6.83 -3.49
CA GLY A 352 -1.16 5.80 -4.52
C GLY A 352 -0.38 6.06 -5.82
N HIS A 353 0.00 7.30 -6.11
CA HIS A 353 0.88 7.63 -7.24
C HIS A 353 2.31 7.95 -6.78
N TRP A 354 2.44 8.61 -5.63
CA TRP A 354 3.72 8.96 -5.00
C TRP A 354 3.72 8.59 -3.51
N SER A 355 4.85 8.10 -3.05
CA SER A 355 5.18 7.84 -1.64
C SER A 355 6.19 8.89 -1.18
N TRP A 356 6.00 9.44 0.01
CA TRP A 356 6.91 10.45 0.57
C TRP A 356 7.63 9.87 1.77
N SER A 357 8.96 9.89 1.73
CA SER A 357 9.82 9.43 2.82
C SER A 357 10.74 10.55 3.28
N SER A 358 11.15 10.48 4.55
CA SER A 358 12.10 11.42 5.15
C SER A 358 13.10 10.64 5.97
N HIS A 359 14.40 10.90 5.82
CA HIS A 359 15.45 10.27 6.62
C HIS A 359 16.17 11.30 7.47
N PRO A 360 16.41 11.05 8.77
CA PRO A 360 17.20 11.95 9.60
C PRO A 360 18.64 12.03 9.07
N LEU A 361 19.10 13.23 8.76
CA LEU A 361 20.52 13.43 8.43
C LEU A 361 21.35 13.41 9.72
N PRO A 362 22.47 12.67 9.78
CA PRO A 362 23.38 12.72 10.90
C PRO A 362 23.80 14.17 11.21
N TYR A 363 23.61 14.59 12.45
CA TYR A 363 24.00 15.93 12.95
C TYR A 363 23.27 17.13 12.32
N SER A 364 22.08 16.93 11.72
CA SER A 364 21.23 18.01 11.20
C SER A 364 19.80 17.90 11.75
N SER A 365 19.17 19.05 12.01
CA SER A 365 17.74 19.13 12.37
C SER A 365 16.79 19.08 11.17
N ARG A 366 17.32 18.97 9.94
CA ARG A 366 16.54 18.77 8.71
C ARG A 366 16.62 17.30 8.30
N ASN A 367 15.47 16.70 8.03
CA ASN A 367 15.41 15.41 7.34
C ASN A 367 15.72 15.60 5.86
N GLU A 368 16.37 14.62 5.24
CA GLU A 368 16.45 14.51 3.80
C GLU A 368 15.14 13.87 3.29
N GLU A 369 14.40 14.57 2.42
CA GLU A 369 13.08 14.14 1.95
C GLU A 369 13.13 13.66 0.50
N PHE A 370 12.44 12.55 0.24
CA PHE A 370 12.40 11.90 -1.06
C PHE A 370 10.96 11.60 -1.49
N ALA A 371 10.71 11.66 -2.80
CA ALA A 371 9.43 11.29 -3.42
C ALA A 371 9.63 10.06 -4.30
N GLU A 372 9.09 8.91 -3.90
CA GLU A 372 9.11 7.67 -4.67
C GLU A 372 7.85 7.53 -5.53
N LEU A 373 8.03 7.33 -6.84
CA LEU A 373 6.98 7.10 -7.81
C LEU A 373 6.43 5.67 -7.66
N ILE A 374 5.21 5.55 -7.13
CA ILE A 374 4.52 4.27 -6.93
C ILE A 374 3.98 3.74 -8.28
N SER A 375 3.25 4.59 -9.01
CA SER A 375 2.73 4.32 -10.36
C SER A 375 2.14 5.60 -10.96
N VAL A 376 2.52 5.94 -12.20
CA VAL A 376 1.78 6.87 -13.06
C VAL A 376 1.85 6.45 -14.54
N TYR A 377 0.83 6.79 -15.31
CA TYR A 377 0.91 6.78 -16.77
C TYR A 377 1.49 8.09 -17.35
N CYS A 378 1.25 9.23 -16.69
CA CYS A 378 1.83 10.54 -17.02
C CYS A 378 2.76 10.99 -15.88
N LEU A 379 4.04 11.16 -16.19
CA LEU A 379 5.07 11.61 -15.25
C LEU A 379 5.46 13.05 -15.60
N ALA A 380 5.34 13.96 -14.64
CA ALA A 380 5.95 15.27 -14.74
C ALA A 380 6.51 15.72 -13.39
N VAL A 381 7.71 16.29 -13.42
CA VAL A 381 8.44 16.82 -12.27
C VAL A 381 8.96 18.20 -12.65
N THR A 382 8.54 19.22 -11.91
CA THR A 382 8.80 20.63 -12.22
C THR A 382 9.48 21.30 -11.02
N GLY A 383 10.61 21.96 -11.26
CA GLY A 383 11.29 22.79 -10.27
C GLY A 383 11.18 24.27 -10.60
N GLU A 384 10.82 25.11 -9.62
CA GLU A 384 10.79 26.57 -9.76
C GLU A 384 11.77 27.20 -8.77
N VAL A 385 12.70 28.02 -9.27
CA VAL A 385 13.65 28.81 -8.49
C VAL A 385 13.41 30.29 -8.73
N GLN A 386 13.39 31.08 -7.66
CA GLN A 386 13.29 32.53 -7.75
C GLN A 386 14.65 33.15 -8.13
N PRO A 387 14.73 34.18 -8.99
CA PRO A 387 16.02 34.70 -9.47
C PRO A 387 16.94 35.20 -8.36
N LYS A 388 16.35 35.74 -7.28
CA LYS A 388 17.04 36.17 -6.05
C LYS A 388 17.80 35.04 -5.32
N ASP A 389 17.40 33.78 -5.54
CA ASP A 389 18.05 32.61 -4.94
C ASP A 389 19.25 32.13 -5.79
N LEU A 390 19.54 32.82 -6.90
CA LEU A 390 20.65 32.58 -7.82
C LEU A 390 21.58 33.79 -7.86
N SER A 391 22.88 33.57 -7.81
CA SER A 391 23.87 34.61 -8.04
C SER A 391 23.79 35.10 -9.50
N ALA A 392 23.70 36.42 -9.67
CA ALA A 392 23.74 37.11 -10.96
C ALA A 392 25.13 37.04 -11.63
N GLY A 393 25.16 37.27 -12.95
CA GLY A 393 26.37 37.21 -13.78
C GLY A 393 26.91 35.79 -14.01
N ARG A 394 26.07 34.75 -13.96
CA ARG A 394 26.50 33.34 -13.98
C ARG A 394 25.63 32.44 -14.84
N SER A 395 26.27 31.46 -15.48
CA SER A 395 25.58 30.34 -16.12
C SER A 395 25.30 29.22 -15.12
N TYR A 396 24.14 28.59 -15.22
CA TYR A 396 23.71 27.46 -14.40
C TYR A 396 23.37 26.26 -15.27
N THR A 397 23.76 25.08 -14.79
CA THR A 397 23.30 23.78 -15.28
C THR A 397 22.35 23.18 -14.25
N VAL A 398 21.20 22.66 -14.69
CA VAL A 398 20.17 22.07 -13.82
C VAL A 398 20.14 20.56 -13.96
N TYR A 399 20.19 19.86 -12.82
CA TYR A 399 20.19 18.39 -12.74
C TYR A 399 19.02 17.88 -11.88
N LEU A 400 18.28 16.88 -12.37
CA LEU A 400 17.44 16.06 -11.50
C LEU A 400 18.33 15.06 -10.75
N VAL A 401 18.20 14.98 -9.43
CA VAL A 401 18.88 13.98 -8.59
C VAL A 401 17.86 12.96 -8.10
N TYR A 402 18.08 11.69 -8.43
CA TYR A 402 17.14 10.59 -8.16
C TYR A 402 17.86 9.24 -8.05
N LYS A 403 17.15 8.20 -7.60
CA LYS A 403 17.57 6.80 -7.72
C LYS A 403 16.49 6.01 -8.43
N LEU A 404 16.86 4.86 -8.98
CA LEU A 404 15.89 3.83 -9.33
C LEU A 404 15.74 2.89 -8.14
N ALA A 405 14.50 2.61 -7.75
CA ALA A 405 14.17 1.54 -6.83
C ALA A 405 14.54 0.18 -7.46
N ILE A 406 14.81 -0.80 -6.61
CA ILE A 406 15.12 -2.19 -7.03
C ILE A 406 14.00 -2.75 -7.92
N ILE A 407 12.74 -2.33 -7.65
CA ILE A 407 11.58 -2.58 -8.50
C ILE A 407 11.18 -1.27 -9.18
N ASN A 408 11.74 -1.02 -10.36
CA ASN A 408 11.30 0.03 -11.28
C ASN A 408 10.75 -0.61 -12.56
N ALA A 409 9.95 0.12 -13.34
CA ALA A 409 9.42 -0.36 -14.63
C ALA A 409 8.94 0.80 -15.50
N GLY A 410 8.99 0.61 -16.83
CA GLY A 410 8.36 1.47 -17.83
C GLY A 410 9.18 2.70 -18.23
N LEU A 411 10.31 2.93 -17.56
CA LEU A 411 11.28 4.00 -17.83
C LEU A 411 12.29 3.61 -18.92
N ASP A 412 12.43 2.31 -19.12
CA ASP A 412 13.32 1.59 -20.03
C ASP A 412 12.60 1.04 -21.27
N ALA A 413 11.26 1.09 -21.28
CA ALA A 413 10.43 0.54 -22.35
C ALA A 413 10.72 1.17 -23.71
N GLU A 414 10.52 0.41 -24.78
CA GLU A 414 10.77 0.85 -26.15
C GLU A 414 9.93 2.10 -26.49
N GLY A 415 10.61 3.22 -26.73
CA GLY A 415 9.98 4.52 -26.99
C GLY A 415 9.73 5.41 -25.75
N SER A 416 10.05 4.97 -24.52
CA SER A 416 10.04 5.83 -23.32
C SER A 416 11.21 6.82 -23.36
N VAL A 417 10.98 7.99 -23.95
CA VAL A 417 11.96 9.10 -24.02
C VAL A 417 11.30 10.39 -23.54
N GLN A 418 11.83 10.91 -22.45
CA GLN A 418 11.32 12.09 -21.78
C GLN A 418 11.77 13.37 -22.47
N THR A 419 11.04 14.46 -22.24
CA THR A 419 11.44 15.80 -22.67
C THR A 419 11.77 16.66 -21.47
N SER A 420 12.83 17.45 -21.57
CA SER A 420 13.08 18.56 -20.66
C SER A 420 12.83 19.89 -21.34
N SER A 421 12.24 20.84 -20.61
CA SER A 421 12.07 22.21 -21.08
C SER A 421 12.33 23.22 -19.98
N LEU A 422 12.93 24.33 -20.37
CA LEU A 422 13.25 25.46 -19.53
C LEU A 422 12.28 26.60 -19.85
N ARG A 423 11.79 27.29 -18.85
CA ARG A 423 11.00 28.52 -19.01
C ARG A 423 11.73 29.67 -18.33
N LEU A 424 12.02 30.70 -19.12
CA LEU A 424 12.59 31.96 -18.68
C LEU A 424 11.67 33.09 -19.13
N TYR A 425 11.62 34.19 -18.38
CA TYR A 425 11.00 35.45 -18.80
C TYR A 425 9.49 35.32 -19.11
N GLY A 426 8.74 34.63 -18.23
CA GLY A 426 7.30 34.42 -18.36
C GLY A 426 6.91 33.21 -19.21
N ASN A 427 5.85 33.32 -20.02
CA ASN A 427 5.22 32.14 -20.67
C ASN A 427 6.04 31.48 -21.81
N ARG A 428 7.31 31.85 -22.04
CA ARG A 428 8.10 31.33 -23.16
C ARG A 428 8.86 30.06 -22.76
N VAL A 429 8.40 28.93 -23.31
CA VAL A 429 9.01 27.61 -23.08
C VAL A 429 10.09 27.34 -24.14
N TYR A 430 11.29 27.00 -23.69
CA TYR A 430 12.43 26.58 -24.48
C TYR A 430 12.60 25.05 -24.32
N PRO A 431 12.34 24.23 -25.36
CA PRO A 431 12.64 22.80 -25.29
C PRO A 431 14.16 22.60 -25.25
N MET A 432 14.64 21.85 -24.25
CA MET A 432 16.08 21.61 -24.04
C MET A 432 16.56 20.33 -24.73
N GLY A 433 15.67 19.35 -24.92
CA GLY A 433 15.96 18.15 -25.69
C GLY A 433 15.22 16.92 -25.19
N LYS A 434 15.69 15.76 -25.66
CA LYS A 434 15.26 14.44 -25.21
C LYS A 434 16.19 13.95 -24.10
N VAL A 435 15.61 13.34 -23.07
CA VAL A 435 16.34 12.81 -21.92
C VAL A 435 15.81 11.41 -21.56
N SER A 436 16.61 10.61 -20.86
CA SER A 436 16.20 9.30 -20.34
C SER A 436 16.43 9.21 -18.84
N LEU A 437 15.47 8.62 -18.14
CA LEU A 437 15.50 8.30 -16.71
C LEU A 437 16.04 6.89 -16.41
N HIS A 438 16.42 6.12 -17.44
CA HIS A 438 16.99 4.79 -17.27
C HIS A 438 18.45 4.73 -17.79
N PRO A 439 19.43 4.31 -16.98
CA PRO A 439 20.85 4.31 -17.37
C PRO A 439 21.17 3.31 -18.49
N GLU A 440 20.34 2.27 -18.64
CA GLU A 440 20.50 1.20 -19.64
C GLU A 440 19.52 1.31 -20.81
N ALA A 441 18.72 2.40 -20.89
CA ALA A 441 17.87 2.63 -22.06
C ALA A 441 18.69 2.61 -23.36
N PRO A 442 18.15 2.08 -24.49
CA PRO A 442 18.89 1.95 -25.73
C PRO A 442 19.56 3.27 -26.15
N ARG A 443 20.90 3.28 -26.19
CA ARG A 443 21.73 4.44 -26.62
C ARG A 443 21.68 4.66 -28.14
N THR A 444 20.57 4.28 -28.77
CA THR A 444 20.42 4.14 -30.23
C THR A 444 19.85 5.39 -30.90
N ALA A 445 19.71 6.49 -30.15
CA ALA A 445 19.29 7.79 -30.67
C ALA A 445 20.35 8.83 -30.32
N ASP A 446 20.97 9.41 -31.34
CA ASP A 446 21.76 10.63 -31.17
C ASP A 446 20.89 11.73 -30.51
N HIS A 447 21.52 12.55 -29.66
CA HIS A 447 20.89 13.67 -28.95
C HIS A 447 19.92 13.33 -27.80
N VAL A 448 20.03 12.14 -27.17
CA VAL A 448 19.36 11.86 -25.88
C VAL A 448 20.35 11.98 -24.72
N ASN A 449 20.04 12.81 -23.71
CA ASN A 449 20.83 12.86 -22.47
C ASN A 449 20.47 11.70 -21.53
N HIS A 450 21.47 10.96 -21.07
CA HIS A 450 21.33 9.84 -20.13
C HIS A 450 21.84 10.22 -18.72
N PRO A 451 21.43 9.51 -17.67
CA PRO A 451 21.84 9.82 -16.31
C PRO A 451 23.26 9.31 -16.00
N VAL A 452 23.94 10.00 -15.08
CA VAL A 452 25.29 9.66 -14.62
C VAL A 452 25.23 9.25 -13.15
N SER A 453 25.98 8.21 -12.77
CA SER A 453 26.08 7.78 -11.37
C SER A 453 27.01 8.69 -10.56
N ARG A 454 26.59 9.06 -9.35
CA ARG A 454 27.33 9.87 -8.39
C ARG A 454 27.99 8.98 -7.32
N GLY A 455 29.02 9.52 -6.67
CA GLY A 455 29.72 8.84 -5.56
C GLY A 455 28.87 8.63 -4.29
N ASP A 456 27.75 9.36 -4.14
CA ASP A 456 26.74 9.18 -3.08
C ASP A 456 25.68 8.10 -3.44
N GLY A 457 25.90 7.39 -4.55
CA GLY A 457 25.01 6.34 -5.06
C GLY A 457 23.67 6.88 -5.59
N TRP A 458 23.53 8.18 -5.80
CA TRP A 458 22.41 8.77 -6.57
C TRP A 458 22.76 8.81 -8.06
N LEU A 459 21.73 8.93 -8.90
CA LEU A 459 21.86 9.32 -10.30
C LEU A 459 21.62 10.82 -10.43
N GLU A 460 22.31 11.45 -11.39
CA GLU A 460 21.97 12.80 -11.87
C GLU A 460 21.69 12.82 -13.37
N LEU A 461 20.66 13.56 -13.76
CA LEU A 461 20.27 13.76 -15.16
C LEU A 461 20.24 15.25 -15.48
N ARG A 462 21.07 15.70 -16.43
CA ARG A 462 21.11 17.09 -16.90
C ARG A 462 19.83 17.43 -17.66
N LEU A 463 19.10 18.43 -17.19
CA LEU A 463 17.80 18.85 -17.75
C LEU A 463 17.90 20.11 -18.62
N ALA A 464 18.67 21.11 -18.19
CA ALA A 464 18.71 22.44 -18.80
C ALA A 464 20.02 23.19 -18.51
N ASP A 465 20.32 24.18 -19.35
CA ASP A 465 21.37 25.18 -19.16
C ASP A 465 20.80 26.59 -19.37
N PHE A 466 21.20 27.56 -18.56
CA PHE A 466 20.81 28.97 -18.74
C PHE A 466 21.83 29.95 -18.18
N ALA A 467 21.75 31.22 -18.58
CA ALA A 467 22.49 32.31 -17.97
C ALA A 467 21.57 33.19 -17.12
N ASN A 468 22.01 33.51 -15.91
CA ASN A 468 21.50 34.62 -15.11
C ASN A 468 22.43 35.81 -15.36
N ASP A 469 22.11 36.65 -16.33
CA ASP A 469 22.86 37.86 -16.69
C ASP A 469 22.67 39.03 -15.71
N GLY A 470 21.79 38.89 -14.72
CA GLY A 470 21.52 39.90 -13.68
C GLY A 470 20.59 41.04 -14.10
N GLU A 471 20.31 41.19 -15.40
CA GLU A 471 19.42 42.24 -15.93
C GLU A 471 18.10 41.69 -16.48
N MET A 472 18.06 40.43 -16.97
CA MET A 472 16.90 39.94 -17.73
C MET A 472 15.93 39.05 -16.95
N LEU A 473 16.33 38.41 -15.85
CA LEU A 473 15.41 37.57 -15.07
C LEU A 473 14.35 38.44 -14.36
N THR A 474 13.15 38.47 -14.94
CA THR A 474 11.95 39.11 -14.39
C THR A 474 11.57 38.54 -13.01
N GLU A 475 10.63 39.18 -12.29
CA GLU A 475 10.06 38.65 -11.04
C GLU A 475 9.41 37.25 -11.15
N GLN A 476 9.27 36.72 -12.37
CA GLN A 476 8.75 35.38 -12.66
C GLN A 476 9.91 34.38 -12.71
N GLY A 477 9.82 33.33 -11.88
CA GLY A 477 10.91 32.37 -11.61
C GLY A 477 11.42 31.58 -12.81
N VAL A 478 12.61 30.99 -12.62
CA VAL A 478 13.18 30.00 -13.53
C VAL A 478 12.48 28.67 -13.29
N ILE A 479 11.74 28.17 -14.29
CA ILE A 479 11.03 26.90 -14.21
C ILE A 479 11.70 25.87 -15.12
N VAL A 480 12.01 24.69 -14.56
CA VAL A 480 12.51 23.53 -15.31
C VAL A 480 11.51 22.40 -15.19
N ASP A 481 10.97 21.99 -16.34
CA ASP A 481 10.01 20.89 -16.49
C ASP A 481 10.75 19.65 -17.02
N LEU A 482 10.49 18.49 -16.41
CA LEU A 482 10.75 17.16 -16.98
C LEU A 482 9.41 16.45 -17.19
N ARG A 483 9.17 15.88 -18.38
CA ARG A 483 7.90 15.22 -18.71
C ARG A 483 8.08 13.91 -19.48
N GLU A 484 7.20 12.95 -19.18
CA GLU A 484 6.92 11.76 -19.98
C GLU A 484 5.41 11.62 -20.17
N GLU A 485 4.98 11.70 -21.43
CA GLU A 485 3.56 11.71 -21.82
C GLU A 485 3.16 10.43 -22.57
N ASN A 486 4.04 9.42 -22.67
CA ASN A 486 3.66 8.09 -23.17
C ASN A 486 2.65 7.39 -22.24
N LEU A 487 1.36 7.64 -22.44
CA LEU A 487 0.26 7.09 -21.63
C LEU A 487 0.00 5.59 -21.82
N SER A 488 0.73 4.90 -22.71
CA SER A 488 0.54 3.47 -22.94
C SER A 488 1.32 2.58 -21.96
N VAL A 489 2.31 3.13 -21.26
CA VAL A 489 3.21 2.40 -20.36
C VAL A 489 3.10 2.95 -18.93
N GLU A 490 2.81 2.08 -17.96
CA GLU A 490 2.85 2.43 -16.53
C GLU A 490 4.31 2.62 -16.07
N LYS A 491 4.60 3.70 -15.32
CA LYS A 491 5.94 4.05 -14.83
C LYS A 491 5.99 4.00 -13.32
N ARG A 492 7.04 3.40 -12.76
CA ARG A 492 7.24 3.29 -11.31
C ARG A 492 8.72 3.15 -10.92
N GLY A 493 9.01 3.41 -9.66
CA GLY A 493 10.31 3.18 -9.04
C GLY A 493 11.34 4.29 -9.26
N ILE A 494 10.94 5.53 -9.56
CA ILE A 494 11.83 6.70 -9.46
C ILE A 494 11.75 7.23 -8.03
N ILE A 495 12.88 7.28 -7.33
CA ILE A 495 13.00 7.97 -6.03
C ILE A 495 13.65 9.32 -6.27
N VAL A 496 12.89 10.41 -6.31
CA VAL A 496 13.38 11.78 -6.52
C VAL A 496 13.87 12.36 -5.20
N LYS A 497 15.10 12.89 -5.19
CA LYS A 497 15.66 13.68 -4.07
C LYS A 497 15.47 15.19 -4.28
N GLY A 498 15.55 15.66 -5.53
CA GLY A 498 15.39 17.08 -5.83
C GLY A 498 15.96 17.51 -7.18
N MET A 499 16.03 18.82 -7.40
CA MET A 499 16.73 19.44 -8.54
C MET A 499 17.87 20.34 -8.06
N GLU A 500 19.08 20.10 -8.57
CA GLU A 500 20.28 20.90 -8.27
C GLU A 500 20.54 21.91 -9.39
N PHE A 501 20.54 23.20 -9.03
CA PHE A 501 20.97 24.31 -9.87
C PHE A 501 22.44 24.61 -9.51
N ARG A 502 23.37 24.23 -10.39
CA ARG A 502 24.81 24.40 -10.17
C ARG A 502 25.33 25.49 -11.11
N SER A 503 25.97 26.52 -10.58
CA SER A 503 26.66 27.48 -11.46
C SER A 503 27.92 26.81 -12.05
N ASN A 504 28.15 27.05 -13.33
CA ASN A 504 29.40 26.71 -13.99
C ASN A 504 30.52 27.71 -13.64
#